data_AF-A0A1G5T4I6-F1
#
_entry.id   AF-A0A1G5T4I6-F1
#
_cell.length_a   1.000
_cell.length_b   1.000
_cell.length_c   1.000
_cell.angle_alpha   90.00
_cell.angle_beta   90.00
_cell.angle_gamma   90.00
#
_symmetry.space_group_name_H-M   'P 1'
#
loop_
_entity.id
_entity.type
_entity.pdbx_description
1 polymer ?
#
loop_
_entity_poly.entity_id
_entity_poly.type
_entity_poly.pdbx_seq_one_letter_code
_entity_poly.pdbx_strand_id
1 'polypeptide(L)'
;MLSPDAWPVLARAAAAGHLDLFGLLGLAFGFATGLMPQRRLILLSSAACGLCFSAHFLRLGSPTGTAMNLLGVAQSLLAARFVTARGRPAWLDAVFAGTFVLAALLIVATWTGLPSAFAGLAALVATAARLQASPQTMRLLLIGAALGWASHNILMGSVVGLTCDCLGLLGFTTSYLRTRAATRATDRPALAALEALPSR
;
A
#
# COMPACT_ATOMS: atom_id res chain seq x y z
N MET A 1 33.00 -7.89 -20.91
CA MET A 1 31.63 -7.78 -21.46
C MET A 1 30.99 -9.15 -21.37
N LEU A 2 29.88 -9.31 -20.65
CA LEU A 2 29.16 -10.59 -20.56
C LEU A 2 28.57 -10.95 -21.93
N SER A 3 28.60 -12.24 -22.29
CA SER A 3 27.93 -12.72 -23.52
C SER A 3 26.43 -12.38 -23.45
N PRO A 4 25.77 -11.96 -24.55
CA PRO A 4 24.32 -11.73 -24.61
C PRO A 4 23.49 -12.90 -24.05
N ASP A 5 24.01 -14.12 -24.16
CA ASP A 5 23.36 -15.37 -23.73
C ASP A 5 23.41 -15.57 -22.21
N ALA A 6 24.35 -14.89 -21.53
CA ALA A 6 24.47 -14.92 -20.07
C ALA A 6 23.36 -14.10 -19.39
N TRP A 7 22.83 -13.08 -20.07
CA TRP A 7 21.79 -12.20 -19.53
C TRP A 7 20.48 -12.94 -19.19
N PRO A 8 19.88 -13.75 -20.08
CA PRO A 8 18.67 -14.50 -19.75
C PRO A 8 18.87 -15.61 -18.72
N VAL A 9 20.09 -16.14 -18.56
CA VAL A 9 20.42 -17.15 -17.54
C VAL A 9 20.59 -16.49 -16.17
N LEU A 10 21.32 -15.37 -16.10
CA LEU A 10 21.46 -14.56 -14.88
C LEU A 10 20.12 -13.97 -14.45
N ALA A 11 19.31 -13.47 -15.40
CA ALA A 11 17.96 -12.99 -15.13
C ALA A 11 17.04 -14.11 -14.62
N ARG A 12 17.13 -15.32 -15.19
CA ARG A 12 16.36 -16.49 -14.70
C ARG A 12 16.84 -16.96 -13.33
N ALA A 13 18.14 -17.00 -13.06
CA ALA A 13 18.69 -17.39 -11.75
C ALA A 13 18.34 -16.37 -10.66
N ALA A 14 18.44 -15.07 -10.97
CA ALA A 14 18.02 -13.99 -10.08
C ALA A 14 16.50 -13.98 -9.86
N ALA A 15 15.71 -14.28 -10.88
CA ALA A 15 14.25 -14.38 -10.77
C ALA A 15 13.79 -15.63 -10.00
N ALA A 16 14.43 -16.78 -10.22
CA ALA A 16 14.04 -18.05 -9.59
C ALA A 16 14.29 -18.08 -8.08
N GLY A 17 15.27 -17.33 -7.57
CA GLY A 17 15.51 -17.17 -6.13
C GLY A 17 14.57 -16.16 -5.43
N HIS A 18 13.89 -15.30 -6.19
CA HIS A 18 13.10 -14.19 -5.66
C HIS A 18 11.61 -14.23 -6.02
N LEU A 19 11.17 -15.05 -6.97
CA LEU A 19 9.75 -15.32 -7.25
C LEU A 19 9.32 -16.64 -6.60
N ASP A 20 9.04 -16.59 -5.30
CA ASP A 20 8.36 -17.71 -4.64
C ASP A 20 6.83 -17.55 -4.69
N LEU A 21 6.11 -18.62 -4.35
CA LEU A 21 4.65 -18.64 -4.35
C LEU A 21 4.05 -17.49 -3.54
N PHE A 22 4.67 -17.15 -2.41
CA PHE A 22 4.20 -16.07 -1.54
C PHE A 22 4.39 -14.69 -2.18
N GLY A 23 5.52 -14.46 -2.86
CA GLY A 23 5.73 -13.23 -3.64
C GLY A 23 4.67 -13.06 -4.74
N LEU A 24 4.39 -14.12 -5.50
CA LEU A 24 3.36 -14.10 -6.55
C LEU A 24 1.95 -13.85 -6.01
N LEU A 25 1.56 -14.53 -4.93
CA LEU A 25 0.28 -14.28 -4.26
C LEU A 25 0.21 -12.86 -3.69
N GLY A 26 1.33 -12.36 -3.14
CA GLY A 26 1.47 -10.98 -2.69
C GLY A 26 1.20 -9.98 -3.80
N LEU A 27 1.78 -10.18 -4.99
CA LEU A 27 1.53 -9.35 -6.17
C LEU A 27 0.06 -9.37 -6.59
N ALA A 28 -0.57 -10.55 -6.63
CA ALA A 28 -1.98 -10.69 -6.98
C ALA A 28 -2.88 -9.92 -6.00
N PHE A 29 -2.63 -10.05 -4.70
CA PHE A 29 -3.38 -9.30 -3.68
C PHE A 29 -3.06 -7.81 -3.71
N GLY A 30 -1.82 -7.40 -3.98
CA GLY A 30 -1.42 -6.01 -4.13
C GLY A 30 -2.17 -5.33 -5.28
N PHE A 31 -2.26 -5.99 -6.43
CA PHE A 31 -3.06 -5.51 -7.55
C PHE A 31 -4.55 -5.48 -7.23
N ALA A 32 -5.10 -6.55 -6.65
CA ALA A 32 -6.50 -6.64 -6.25
C ALA A 32 -6.87 -5.50 -5.28
N THR A 33 -6.00 -5.21 -4.32
CA THR A 33 -6.15 -4.12 -3.35
C THR A 33 -6.40 -2.78 -4.04
N GLY A 34 -5.64 -2.47 -5.09
CA GLY A 34 -5.79 -1.25 -5.87
C GLY A 34 -7.17 -1.13 -6.54
N LEU A 35 -7.77 -2.25 -6.93
CA LEU A 35 -9.04 -2.31 -7.67
C LEU A 35 -10.28 -2.42 -6.77
N MET A 36 -10.12 -2.72 -5.48
CA MET A 36 -11.26 -2.96 -4.59
C MET A 36 -12.14 -1.71 -4.45
N PRO A 37 -13.48 -1.83 -4.62
CA PRO A 37 -14.38 -0.67 -4.62
C PRO A 37 -14.64 -0.13 -3.21
N GLN A 38 -14.68 -1.02 -2.22
CA GLN A 38 -15.03 -0.71 -0.84
C GLN A 38 -13.78 -0.63 0.05
N ARG A 39 -13.77 0.34 0.99
CA ARG A 39 -12.68 0.50 1.97
C ARG A 39 -12.33 -0.78 2.71
N ARG A 40 -13.34 -1.50 3.22
CA ARG A 40 -13.11 -2.75 3.96
C ARG A 40 -12.40 -3.78 3.10
N LEU A 41 -12.78 -3.91 1.83
CA LEU A 41 -12.12 -4.82 0.90
C LEU A 41 -10.68 -4.40 0.59
N ILE A 42 -10.41 -3.10 0.42
CA ILE A 42 -9.03 -2.57 0.29
C ILE A 42 -8.18 -3.01 1.49
N LEU A 43 -8.69 -2.88 2.71
CA LEU A 43 -7.95 -3.23 3.92
C LEU A 43 -7.73 -4.74 4.09
N LEU A 44 -8.76 -5.55 3.80
CA LEU A 44 -8.64 -7.02 3.89
C LEU A 44 -7.69 -7.58 2.83
N SER A 45 -7.74 -7.06 1.60
CA SER A 45 -6.79 -7.42 0.55
C SER A 45 -5.38 -6.91 0.83
N SER A 46 -5.23 -5.71 1.42
CA SER A 46 -3.94 -5.22 1.92
C SER A 46 -3.35 -6.13 3.01
N ALA A 47 -4.20 -6.64 3.91
CA ALA A 47 -3.79 -7.59 4.95
C ALA A 47 -3.35 -8.93 4.34
N ALA A 48 -4.09 -9.45 3.37
CA ALA A 48 -3.69 -10.67 2.65
C ALA A 48 -2.36 -10.48 1.90
N CYS A 49 -2.18 -9.34 1.22
CA CYS A 49 -0.93 -8.96 0.58
C CYS A 49 0.23 -8.92 1.59
N GLY A 50 0.05 -8.23 2.71
CA GLY A 50 1.05 -8.12 3.77
C GLY A 50 1.43 -9.47 4.39
N LEU A 51 0.47 -10.39 4.58
CA LEU A 51 0.76 -11.75 5.04
C LEU A 51 1.61 -12.54 4.04
N CYS A 52 1.29 -12.42 2.74
CA CYS A 52 2.07 -13.06 1.68
C CYS A 52 3.50 -12.49 1.63
N PHE A 53 3.67 -11.16 1.65
CA PHE A 53 4.99 -10.55 1.67
C PHE A 53 5.75 -10.78 2.99
N SER A 54 5.05 -10.95 4.11
CA SER A 54 5.66 -11.36 5.37
C SER A 54 6.29 -12.75 5.26
N ALA A 55 5.56 -13.71 4.69
CA ALA A 55 6.08 -15.06 4.43
C ALA A 55 7.23 -15.06 3.42
N HIS A 56 7.12 -14.25 2.36
CA HIS A 56 8.15 -14.05 1.36
C HIS A 56 9.45 -13.49 1.99
N PHE A 57 9.37 -12.40 2.76
CA PHE A 57 10.53 -11.81 3.42
C PHE A 57 11.14 -12.69 4.51
N LEU A 58 10.33 -13.52 5.18
CA LEU A 58 10.83 -14.47 6.15
C LEU A 58 11.73 -15.51 5.47
N ARG A 59 11.35 -15.97 4.28
CA ARG A 59 12.18 -16.88 3.46
C ARG A 59 13.44 -16.23 2.91
N LEU A 60 13.38 -14.93 2.60
CA LEU A 60 14.56 -14.15 2.21
C LEU A 60 15.47 -13.79 3.39
N GLY A 61 15.11 -14.16 4.63
CA GLY A 61 15.90 -13.84 5.83
C GLY A 61 15.86 -12.36 6.22
N SER A 62 14.79 -11.64 5.86
CA SER A 62 14.60 -10.21 6.16
C SER A 62 13.61 -10.01 7.32
N PRO A 63 14.06 -10.08 8.59
CA PRO A 63 13.17 -9.98 9.76
C PRO A 63 12.49 -8.62 9.87
N THR A 64 13.17 -7.53 9.48
CA THR A 64 12.57 -6.18 9.47
C THR A 64 11.42 -6.10 8.47
N GLY A 65 11.62 -6.58 7.24
CA GLY A 65 10.57 -6.60 6.22
C GLY A 65 9.35 -7.43 6.66
N THR A 66 9.60 -8.58 7.27
CA THR A 66 8.56 -9.42 7.88
C THR A 66 7.79 -8.67 8.98
N ALA A 67 8.48 -8.11 9.96
CA ALA A 67 7.85 -7.41 11.08
C ALA A 67 7.04 -6.19 10.61
N MET A 68 7.58 -5.39 9.70
CA MET A 68 6.91 -4.22 9.13
C MET A 68 5.61 -4.60 8.40
N ASN A 69 5.63 -5.70 7.64
CA ASN A 69 4.41 -6.21 7.01
C ASN A 69 3.37 -6.68 8.03
N LEU A 70 3.78 -7.42 9.06
CA LEU A 70 2.86 -7.87 10.12
C LEU A 70 2.23 -6.70 10.88
N LEU A 71 2.97 -5.61 11.12
CA LEU A 71 2.39 -4.38 11.67
C LEU A 71 1.34 -3.80 10.72
N GLY A 72 1.65 -3.72 9.42
CA GLY A 72 0.70 -3.28 8.40
C GLY A 72 -0.56 -4.17 8.31
N VAL A 73 -0.42 -5.49 8.47
CA VAL A 73 -1.52 -6.46 8.55
C VAL A 73 -2.40 -6.16 9.76
N ALA A 74 -1.81 -6.06 10.96
CA ALA A 74 -2.54 -5.78 12.19
C ALA A 74 -3.32 -4.46 12.10
N GLN A 75 -2.66 -3.40 11.64
CA GLN A 75 -3.30 -2.11 11.39
C GLN A 75 -4.46 -2.25 10.38
N SER A 76 -4.28 -2.98 9.29
CA SER A 76 -5.30 -3.12 8.25
C SER A 76 -6.54 -3.86 8.77
N LEU A 77 -6.36 -4.93 9.54
CA LEU A 77 -7.45 -5.69 10.15
C LEU A 77 -8.20 -4.86 11.20
N LEU A 78 -7.47 -4.16 12.07
CA LEU A 78 -8.07 -3.28 13.08
C LEU A 78 -8.83 -2.12 12.42
N ALA A 79 -8.23 -1.47 11.42
CA ALA A 79 -8.88 -0.41 10.64
C ALA A 79 -10.11 -0.92 9.89
N ALA A 80 -10.10 -2.15 9.38
CA ALA A 80 -11.24 -2.75 8.68
C ALA A 80 -12.42 -2.98 9.63
N ARG A 81 -12.12 -3.27 10.90
CA ARG A 81 -13.12 -3.62 11.92
C ARG A 81 -13.69 -2.42 12.67
N PHE A 82 -12.86 -1.41 12.96
CA PHE A 82 -13.19 -0.37 13.96
C PHE A 82 -13.29 1.05 13.40
N VAL A 83 -12.75 1.32 12.21
CA VAL A 83 -12.91 2.64 11.57
C VAL A 83 -14.15 2.63 10.68
N THR A 84 -15.08 3.53 11.00
CA THR A 84 -16.37 3.67 10.30
C THR A 84 -16.59 5.11 9.85
N ALA A 85 -17.63 5.35 9.04
CA ALA A 85 -18.03 6.71 8.68
C ALA A 85 -18.48 7.54 9.90
N ARG A 86 -18.90 6.89 10.99
CA ARG A 86 -19.31 7.55 12.25
C ARG A 86 -18.12 7.84 13.18
N GLY A 87 -16.90 7.49 12.77
CA GLY A 87 -15.69 7.62 13.57
C GLY A 87 -15.08 6.27 13.97
N ARG A 88 -14.15 6.33 14.93
CA ARG A 88 -13.37 5.21 15.46
C ARG A 88 -13.17 5.37 16.96
N PRO A 89 -12.97 4.29 17.72
CA PRO A 89 -12.72 4.39 19.15
C PRO A 89 -11.34 5.00 19.44
N ALA A 90 -11.23 5.82 20.49
CA ALA A 90 -9.98 6.54 20.82
C ALA A 90 -8.79 5.62 21.12
N TRP A 91 -9.03 4.43 21.69
CA TRP A 91 -7.95 3.45 21.93
C TRP A 91 -7.27 3.01 20.64
N LEU A 92 -7.96 3.08 19.49
CA LEU A 92 -7.40 2.70 18.20
C LEU A 92 -6.28 3.66 17.79
N ASP A 93 -6.40 4.94 18.13
CA ASP A 93 -5.34 5.93 17.86
C ASP A 93 -4.08 5.62 18.67
N ALA A 94 -4.23 5.22 19.93
CA ALA A 94 -3.11 4.79 20.77
C ALA A 94 -2.45 3.52 20.20
N VAL A 95 -3.23 2.54 19.73
CA VAL A 95 -2.68 1.33 19.09
C VAL A 95 -1.93 1.68 17.79
N PHE A 96 -2.48 2.58 16.97
CA PHE A 96 -1.82 3.02 15.73
C PHE A 96 -0.55 3.82 16.03
N ALA A 97 -0.55 4.68 17.05
CA ALA A 97 0.65 5.36 17.53
C ALA A 97 1.70 4.35 18.03
N GLY A 98 1.30 3.35 18.81
CA GLY A 98 2.21 2.29 19.29
C GLY A 98 2.83 1.47 18.16
N THR A 99 2.03 1.06 17.17
CA THR A 99 2.57 0.37 15.98
C THR A 99 3.50 1.26 15.15
N PHE A 100 3.24 2.57 15.09
CA PHE A 100 4.15 3.53 14.46
C PHE A 100 5.48 3.65 15.22
N VAL A 101 5.45 3.78 16.55
CA VAL A 101 6.66 3.78 17.39
C VAL A 101 7.46 2.50 17.18
N LEU A 102 6.80 1.35 17.17
CA LEU A 102 7.46 0.06 16.94
C LEU A 102 8.10 -0.01 15.54
N ALA A 103 7.40 0.47 14.51
CA ALA A 103 7.97 0.58 13.16
C ALA A 103 9.19 1.52 13.11
N ALA A 104 9.12 2.66 13.78
CA ALA A 104 10.24 3.61 13.87
C ALA A 104 11.45 2.98 14.58
N LEU A 105 11.23 2.27 15.69
CA LEU A 105 12.29 1.55 16.41
C LEU A 105 12.94 0.48 15.53
N LEU A 106 12.15 -0.30 14.78
CA LEU A 106 12.67 -1.29 13.83
C LEU A 106 13.52 -0.63 12.75
N ILE A 107 13.04 0.48 12.18
CA ILE A 107 13.77 1.23 11.13
C ILE A 107 15.08 1.81 11.65
N VAL A 108 15.09 2.37 12.87
CA VAL A 108 16.30 2.89 13.51
C VAL A 108 17.27 1.75 13.82
N ALA A 109 16.78 0.61 14.31
CA ALA A 109 17.61 -0.55 14.62
C ALA A 109 18.25 -1.18 13.37
N THR A 110 17.57 -1.12 12.21
CA THR A 110 18.09 -1.63 10.93
C THR A 110 18.29 -0.51 9.92
N TRP A 111 18.87 0.60 10.38
CA TRP A 111 19.09 1.78 9.54
C TRP A 111 20.12 1.49 8.45
N THR A 112 19.72 1.67 7.19
CA THR A 112 20.59 1.51 6.00
C THR A 112 20.74 2.80 5.20
N GLY A 113 20.40 3.95 5.80
CA GLY A 113 20.49 5.27 5.18
C GLY A 113 19.18 5.70 4.51
N LEU A 114 19.29 6.26 3.31
CA LEU A 114 18.15 6.81 2.57
C LEU A 114 16.99 5.81 2.33
N PRO A 115 17.23 4.49 2.05
CA PRO A 115 16.14 3.52 1.93
C PRO A 115 15.27 3.45 3.18
N SER A 116 15.87 3.51 4.37
CA SER A 116 15.17 3.49 5.66
C SER A 116 14.28 4.72 5.84
N ALA A 117 14.72 5.90 5.38
CA ALA A 117 13.91 7.12 5.43
C ALA A 117 12.65 7.00 4.56
N PHE A 118 12.79 6.49 3.33
CA PHE A 118 11.65 6.25 2.44
C PHE A 118 10.67 5.22 3.02
N ALA A 119 11.16 4.12 3.59
CA ALA A 119 10.33 3.14 4.27
C ALA A 119 9.55 3.75 5.46
N GLY A 120 10.20 4.59 6.26
CA GLY A 120 9.57 5.28 7.38
C GLY A 120 8.46 6.23 6.95
N LEU A 121 8.73 7.05 5.94
CA LEU A 121 7.73 7.97 5.38
C LEU A 121 6.56 7.20 4.74
N ALA A 122 6.85 6.15 3.97
CA ALA A 122 5.83 5.30 3.37
C ALA A 122 4.95 4.62 4.42
N ALA A 123 5.55 4.11 5.50
CA ALA A 123 4.83 3.51 6.62
C ALA A 123 3.93 4.53 7.35
N LEU A 124 4.41 5.76 7.54
CA LEU A 124 3.63 6.88 8.10
C LEU A 124 2.39 7.17 7.25
N VAL A 125 2.59 7.39 5.96
CA VAL A 125 1.51 7.73 5.03
C VAL A 125 0.52 6.55 4.92
N ALA A 126 1.00 5.31 4.88
CA ALA A 126 0.15 4.12 4.87
C ALA A 126 -0.68 3.99 6.16
N THR A 127 -0.09 4.30 7.32
CA THR A 127 -0.78 4.31 8.61
C THR A 127 -1.90 5.35 8.61
N ALA A 128 -1.60 6.58 8.15
CA ALA A 128 -2.59 7.64 7.98
C ALA A 128 -3.70 7.26 6.99
N ALA A 129 -3.36 6.55 5.91
CA ALA A 129 -4.31 6.06 4.93
C ALA A 129 -5.32 5.06 5.52
N ARG A 130 -4.83 4.07 6.28
CA ARG A 130 -5.66 3.04 6.93
C ARG A 130 -6.65 3.67 7.92
N LEU A 131 -6.28 4.78 8.53
CA LEU A 131 -7.10 5.54 9.46
C LEU A 131 -8.19 6.41 8.80
N GLN A 132 -8.16 6.60 7.48
CA GLN A 132 -9.20 7.37 6.78
C GLN A 132 -10.52 6.60 6.70
N ALA A 133 -11.63 7.27 6.99
CA ALA A 133 -12.97 6.71 6.78
C ALA A 133 -13.39 6.76 5.30
N SER A 134 -12.98 7.81 4.57
CA SER A 134 -13.25 7.96 3.14
C SER A 134 -12.38 7.02 2.31
N PRO A 135 -12.97 6.14 1.47
CA PRO A 135 -12.20 5.30 0.56
C PRO A 135 -11.37 6.10 -0.45
N GLN A 136 -11.83 7.29 -0.87
CA GLN A 136 -11.11 8.12 -1.83
C GLN A 136 -9.87 8.78 -1.21
N THR A 137 -10.01 9.34 0.00
CA THR A 137 -8.87 9.89 0.75
C THR A 137 -7.86 8.80 1.08
N MET A 138 -8.34 7.61 1.48
CA MET A 138 -7.50 6.45 1.70
C MET A 138 -6.68 6.07 0.46
N ARG A 139 -7.30 6.00 -0.73
CA ARG A 139 -6.59 5.69 -1.99
C ARG A 139 -5.52 6.72 -2.32
N LEU A 140 -5.81 8.02 -2.15
CA LEU A 140 -4.84 9.07 -2.42
C LEU A 140 -3.60 8.95 -1.52
N LEU A 141 -3.81 8.67 -0.23
CA LEU A 141 -2.70 8.45 0.69
C LEU A 141 -1.96 7.14 0.37
N LEU A 142 -2.67 6.06 -0.03
CA LEU A 142 -2.01 4.82 -0.46
C LEU A 142 -1.18 4.99 -1.73
N ILE A 143 -1.56 5.88 -2.66
CA ILE A 143 -0.71 6.27 -3.79
C ILE A 143 0.58 6.93 -3.27
N GLY A 144 0.47 7.89 -2.36
CA GLY A 144 1.64 8.52 -1.74
C GLY A 144 2.54 7.52 -1.01
N ALA A 145 1.96 6.58 -0.27
CA ALA A 145 2.70 5.51 0.39
C ALA A 145 3.39 4.58 -0.62
N ALA A 146 2.70 4.19 -1.70
CA ALA A 146 3.26 3.31 -2.73
C ALA A 146 4.43 3.98 -3.48
N LEU A 147 4.43 5.30 -3.67
CA LEU A 147 5.59 6.02 -4.20
C LEU A 147 6.80 5.91 -3.25
N GLY A 148 6.58 6.07 -1.93
CA GLY A 148 7.65 5.92 -0.94
C GLY A 148 8.19 4.48 -0.87
N TRP A 149 7.31 3.47 -0.93
CA TRP A 149 7.72 2.07 -0.99
C TRP A 149 8.47 1.75 -2.29
N ALA A 150 8.03 2.28 -3.43
CA ALA A 150 8.72 2.11 -4.70
C ALA A 150 10.14 2.69 -4.64
N SER A 151 10.30 3.91 -4.08
CA SER A 151 11.63 4.51 -3.87
C SER A 151 12.52 3.64 -2.97
N HIS A 152 11.99 3.11 -1.86
CA HIS A 152 12.70 2.17 -1.01
C HIS A 152 13.12 0.91 -1.79
N ASN A 153 12.19 0.28 -2.51
CA ASN A 153 12.43 -0.97 -3.23
C ASN A 153 13.40 -0.81 -4.41
N ILE A 154 13.41 0.35 -5.08
CA ILE A 154 14.44 0.70 -6.08
C ILE A 154 15.83 0.71 -5.44
N LEU A 155 15.99 1.40 -4.30
CA LEU A 155 17.28 1.52 -3.63
C LEU A 155 17.74 0.19 -3.00
N MET A 156 16.81 -0.67 -2.58
CA MET A 156 17.09 -1.99 -2.03
C MET A 156 17.23 -3.08 -3.11
N GLY A 157 17.00 -2.76 -4.40
CA GLY A 157 17.03 -3.74 -5.50
C GLY A 157 15.92 -4.79 -5.45
N SER A 158 14.81 -4.52 -4.76
CA SER A 158 13.70 -5.45 -4.56
C SER A 158 12.74 -5.44 -5.76
N VAL A 159 12.95 -6.36 -6.71
CA VAL A 159 12.14 -6.46 -7.94
C VAL A 159 10.69 -6.81 -7.65
N VAL A 160 10.43 -7.79 -6.76
CA VAL A 160 9.06 -8.22 -6.43
C VAL A 160 8.33 -7.13 -5.64
N GLY A 161 9.00 -6.48 -4.68
CA GLY A 161 8.44 -5.35 -3.94
C GLY A 161 8.07 -4.19 -4.87
N LEU A 162 9.00 -3.79 -5.75
CA LEU A 162 8.78 -2.73 -6.72
C LEU A 162 7.62 -3.04 -7.67
N THR A 163 7.51 -4.29 -8.12
CA THR A 163 6.40 -4.73 -8.98
C THR A 163 5.06 -4.60 -8.24
N CYS A 164 5.01 -4.94 -6.94
CA CYS A 164 3.81 -4.74 -6.12
C CYS A 164 3.43 -3.27 -6.02
N ASP A 165 4.40 -2.38 -5.79
CA ASP A 165 4.15 -0.95 -5.68
C ASP A 165 3.62 -0.36 -7.00
N CYS A 166 4.18 -0.77 -8.14
CA CYS A 166 3.69 -0.37 -9.46
C CYS A 166 2.25 -0.84 -9.70
N LEU A 167 1.94 -2.11 -9.39
CA LEU A 167 0.58 -2.66 -9.52
C LEU A 167 -0.40 -1.94 -8.59
N GLY A 168 0.01 -1.64 -7.36
CA GLY A 168 -0.75 -0.86 -6.40
C GLY A 168 -1.02 0.55 -6.91
N LEU A 169 0.00 1.27 -7.38
CA LEU A 169 -0.11 2.62 -7.96
C LEU A 169 -1.10 2.65 -9.12
N LEU A 170 -0.99 1.70 -10.06
CA LEU A 170 -1.91 1.57 -11.18
C LEU A 170 -3.33 1.36 -10.67
N GLY A 171 -3.54 0.35 -9.83
CA GLY A 171 -4.87 0.01 -9.33
C GLY A 171 -5.52 1.17 -8.53
N PHE A 172 -4.81 1.75 -7.56
CA PHE A 172 -5.33 2.86 -6.77
C PHE A 172 -5.65 4.08 -7.63
N THR A 173 -4.76 4.43 -8.58
CA THR A 173 -4.97 5.57 -9.48
C THR A 173 -6.17 5.34 -10.38
N THR A 174 -6.28 4.18 -11.02
CA THR A 174 -7.44 3.83 -11.86
C THR A 174 -8.75 3.90 -11.06
N SER A 175 -8.79 3.29 -9.88
CA SER A 175 -9.98 3.31 -9.02
C SER A 175 -10.33 4.71 -8.51
N TYR A 176 -9.34 5.52 -8.19
CA TYR A 176 -9.50 6.91 -7.77
C TYR A 176 -10.12 7.75 -8.90
N LEU A 177 -9.53 7.71 -10.09
CA LEU A 177 -10.01 8.46 -11.26
C LEU A 177 -11.41 8.03 -11.70
N ARG A 178 -11.68 6.72 -11.75
CA ARG A 178 -13.01 6.18 -12.09
C ARG A 178 -14.09 6.68 -11.14
N THR A 179 -13.83 6.66 -9.83
CA THR A 179 -14.81 7.11 -8.84
C THR A 179 -15.03 8.63 -8.95
N ARG A 180 -13.95 9.40 -9.09
CA ARG A 180 -14.03 10.87 -9.22
C ARG A 180 -14.81 11.29 -10.47
N ALA A 181 -14.62 10.58 -11.59
CA ALA A 181 -15.38 10.81 -12.81
C ALA A 181 -16.87 10.52 -12.63
N ALA A 182 -17.21 9.41 -11.95
CA ALA A 182 -18.59 9.05 -11.66
C ALA A 182 -19.30 10.10 -10.78
N THR A 183 -18.68 10.56 -9.69
CA THR A 183 -19.25 11.59 -8.82
C THR A 183 -19.49 12.90 -9.58
N ARG A 184 -18.53 13.35 -10.39
CA ARG A 184 -18.69 14.56 -11.23
C ARG A 184 -19.83 14.46 -12.23
N ALA A 185 -20.03 13.29 -12.82
CA ALA A 185 -21.13 13.06 -13.76
C ALA A 185 -22.50 13.17 -13.07
N THR A 186 -22.60 12.72 -11.81
CA THR A 186 -23.82 12.83 -10.99
C THR A 186 -24.10 14.27 -10.53
N ASP A 187 -23.06 15.04 -10.20
CA ASP A 187 -23.22 16.41 -9.67
C ASP A 187 -23.55 17.45 -10.76
N ARG A 188 -23.12 17.22 -12.01
CA ARG A 188 -23.24 18.18 -13.12
C ARG A 188 -24.69 18.62 -13.42
N PRO A 189 -25.70 17.73 -13.49
CA PRO A 189 -27.09 18.13 -13.68
C PRO A 189 -27.64 18.95 -12.51
N ALA A 190 -27.25 18.62 -11.27
CA ALA A 190 -27.71 19.33 -10.08
C ALA A 190 -27.15 20.77 -10.03
N LEU A 191 -25.88 20.95 -10.38
CA LEU A 191 -25.27 22.28 -10.51
C LEU A 191 -25.93 23.10 -11.62
N ALA A 192 -26.18 22.50 -12.79
CA ALA A 192 -26.88 23.17 -13.89
C ALA A 192 -28.31 23.59 -13.50
N ALA A 193 -29.01 22.78 -12.68
CA ALA A 193 -30.33 23.14 -12.17
C ALA A 193 -30.29 24.30 -11.17
N LEU A 194 -29.24 24.41 -10.35
CA LEU A 194 -29.05 25.53 -9.42
C LEU A 194 -28.70 26.83 -10.17
N GLU A 195 -27.87 26.75 -11.21
CA GLU A 195 -27.52 27.90 -12.06
C GLU A 195 -28.72 28.42 -12.87
N ALA A 196 -29.69 27.56 -13.20
CA ALA A 196 -30.91 27.92 -13.91
C ALA A 196 -31.98 28.60 -13.03
N LEU A 197 -31.79 28.66 -11.71
CA LEU A 197 -32.71 29.39 -10.83
C LEU A 197 -32.47 30.90 -10.94
N PRO A 198 -33.52 31.72 -11.15
CA PRO A 198 -33.36 33.17 -11.22
C PRO A 198 -32.78 33.70 -9.91
N SER A 199 -31.72 34.51 -10.01
CA SER A 199 -31.11 35.21 -8.88
C SER A 199 -32.18 36.06 -8.19
N ARG A 200 -32.60 35.64 -7.00
CA ARG A 200 -33.53 36.39 -6.14
C ARG A 200 -32.85 37.60 -5.50
#